data_AF-A0A960V2J6-F1
#
_entry.id   AF-A0A960V2J6-F1
#
_cell.length_a   1.000
_cell.length_b   1.000
_cell.length_c   1.000
_cell.angle_alpha   90.00
_cell.angle_beta   90.00
_cell.angle_gamma   90.00
#
_symmetry.space_group_name_H-M   'P 1'
#
loop_
_entity.id
_entity.type
_entity.pdbx_description
1 polymer ?
#
loop_
_entity_poly.entity_id
_entity_poly.type
_entity_poly.pdbx_seq_one_letter_code
_entity_poly.pdbx_strand_id
1 'polypeptide(L)'
;MKKLIIYTIIFIVAASCAQHWGNLKRISADIPKGNVATEQVVAGKHCKYFSTMRTPSTVEDALNVALADNPGVVGIKDVEIEFYRQTFLQYWCVTVTGKAVKAK
;
A
#
# COMPACT_ATOMS: atom_id res chain seq x y z
N MET A 1 25.20 -34.75 -0.11
CA MET A 1 25.22 -33.32 -0.47
C MET A 1 24.01 -32.87 -1.31
N LYS A 2 23.68 -33.53 -2.44
CA LYS A 2 22.52 -33.14 -3.28
C LYS A 2 21.16 -33.09 -2.54
N LYS A 3 20.89 -34.03 -1.63
CA LYS A 3 19.63 -34.06 -0.85
C LYS A 3 19.51 -32.87 0.12
N LEU A 4 20.60 -32.40 0.70
CA LEU A 4 20.59 -31.28 1.64
C LEU A 4 20.21 -29.97 0.92
N ILE A 5 20.79 -29.73 -0.25
CA ILE A 5 20.50 -28.55 -1.08
C ILE A 5 19.03 -28.51 -1.49
N ILE A 6 18.46 -29.66 -1.86
CA ILE A 6 17.04 -29.77 -2.23
C ILE A 6 16.13 -29.42 -1.04
N TYR A 7 16.44 -29.90 0.16
CA TYR A 7 15.67 -29.54 1.36
C TYR A 7 15.79 -28.05 1.71
N THR A 8 16.96 -27.44 1.54
CA THR A 8 17.14 -26.00 1.78
C THR A 8 16.34 -25.15 0.79
N ILE A 9 16.31 -25.53 -0.50
CA ILE A 9 15.53 -24.83 -1.52
C ILE A 9 14.03 -24.97 -1.24
N ILE A 10 13.55 -26.17 -0.90
CA ILE A 10 12.14 -26.41 -0.56
C ILE A 10 11.74 -25.59 0.68
N PHE A 11 12.60 -25.49 1.70
CA PHE A 11 12.34 -24.70 2.89
C PHE A 11 12.24 -23.19 2.59
N ILE A 12 13.12 -22.66 1.73
CA ILE A 12 13.09 -21.25 1.32
C ILE A 12 11.81 -20.93 0.52
N VAL A 13 11.40 -21.83 -0.39
CA VAL A 13 10.19 -21.66 -1.21
C VAL A 13 8.93 -21.76 -0.34
N ALA A 14 8.88 -22.72 0.61
CA ALA A 14 7.76 -22.85 1.54
C ALA A 14 7.66 -21.65 2.51
N ALA A 15 8.78 -21.07 2.91
CA ALA A 15 8.81 -19.88 3.77
C ALA A 15 8.42 -18.58 3.04
N SER A 16 8.46 -18.56 1.70
CA SER A 16 8.14 -17.38 0.89
C SER A 16 6.69 -17.33 0.41
N CYS A 17 5.79 -18.04 1.09
CA CYS A 17 4.34 -17.78 1.07
C CYS A 17 4.06 -16.34 1.52
N ALA A 18 4.25 -15.38 0.62
CA ALA A 18 3.84 -13.99 0.74
C ALA A 18 2.31 -14.01 0.85
N GLN A 19 1.81 -13.85 2.06
CA GLN A 19 0.38 -13.76 2.27
C GLN A 19 -0.05 -12.38 1.79
N HIS A 20 -0.76 -12.33 0.67
CA HIS A 20 -1.49 -11.15 0.26
C HIS A 20 -2.77 -11.10 1.12
N TRP A 21 -2.83 -10.21 2.12
CA TRP A 21 -3.92 -10.13 3.10
C TRP A 21 -5.15 -9.39 2.55
N GLY A 22 -5.44 -9.56 1.25
CA GLY A 22 -6.61 -9.00 0.58
C GLY A 22 -6.53 -7.51 0.26
N ASN A 23 -7.29 -7.11 -0.77
CA ASN A 23 -7.48 -5.71 -1.15
C ASN A 23 -8.73 -5.17 -0.48
N LEU A 24 -8.60 -4.05 0.23
CA LEU A 24 -9.75 -3.32 0.75
C LEU A 24 -10.35 -2.54 -0.43
N LYS A 25 -11.37 -3.14 -1.05
CA LYS A 25 -12.00 -2.60 -2.25
C LYS A 25 -12.86 -1.38 -1.91
N ARG A 26 -12.41 -0.24 -2.45
CA ARG A 26 -13.12 1.02 -2.66
C ARG A 26 -13.80 1.63 -1.44
N ILE A 27 -13.13 2.59 -0.84
CA ILE A 27 -13.74 3.57 0.06
C ILE A 27 -14.01 4.83 -0.78
N SER A 28 -15.28 5.09 -1.11
CA SER A 28 -15.69 6.32 -1.78
C SER A 28 -16.36 7.21 -0.74
N ALA A 29 -15.69 8.30 -0.36
CA ALA A 29 -16.26 9.34 0.47
C ALA A 29 -16.80 10.46 -0.43
N ASP A 30 -17.90 11.09 -0.01
CA ASP A 30 -18.45 12.23 -0.73
C ASP A 30 -17.48 13.41 -0.71
N ILE A 31 -17.32 14.05 -1.87
CA ILE A 31 -16.44 15.21 -2.02
C ILE A 31 -17.15 16.42 -1.42
N PRO A 32 -16.49 17.17 -0.50
CA PRO A 32 -17.03 18.42 0.03
C PRO A 32 -17.38 19.41 -1.08
N LYS A 33 -18.49 20.15 -0.92
CA LYS A 33 -18.93 21.17 -1.88
C LYS A 33 -17.79 22.16 -2.19
N GLY A 34 -17.50 22.38 -3.46
CA GLY A 34 -16.44 23.29 -3.92
C GLY A 34 -15.18 22.60 -4.42
N ASN A 35 -15.04 21.28 -4.24
CA ASN A 35 -13.92 20.51 -4.78
C ASN A 35 -14.34 19.70 -6.01
N VAL A 36 -13.43 19.50 -6.96
CA VAL A 36 -13.68 18.77 -8.20
C VAL A 36 -12.77 17.54 -8.25
N ALA A 37 -13.38 16.36 -8.41
CA ALA A 37 -12.64 15.16 -8.76
C ALA A 37 -12.10 15.31 -10.19
N THR A 38 -10.81 15.13 -10.36
CA THR A 38 -10.15 15.08 -11.65
C THR A 38 -10.02 13.62 -12.09
N GLU A 39 -9.74 13.41 -13.37
CA GLU A 39 -9.39 12.08 -13.89
C GLU A 39 -7.94 11.70 -13.59
N GLN A 40 -7.17 12.60 -12.97
CA GLN A 40 -5.79 12.32 -12.59
C GLN A 40 -5.77 11.24 -11.51
N VAL A 41 -5.16 10.10 -11.82
CA VAL A 41 -4.92 9.04 -10.84
C VAL A 41 -3.72 9.41 -10.00
N VAL A 42 -3.86 9.31 -8.69
CA VAL A 42 -2.80 9.53 -7.71
C VAL A 42 -2.63 8.29 -6.86
N ALA A 43 -1.39 7.98 -6.55
CA ALA A 43 -1.04 6.82 -5.76
C ALA A 43 0.10 7.14 -4.80
N GLY A 44 0.09 6.49 -3.65
CA GLY A 44 1.15 6.57 -2.67
C GLY A 44 1.36 5.23 -2.01
N LYS A 45 2.61 4.90 -1.74
CA LYS A 45 3.01 3.61 -1.17
C LYS A 45 3.93 3.84 0.00
N HIS A 46 3.58 3.29 1.15
CA HIS A 46 4.41 3.33 2.34
C HIS A 46 4.76 1.92 2.81
N CYS A 47 6.05 1.65 2.98
CA CYS A 47 6.57 0.34 3.34
C CYS A 47 7.49 0.42 4.55
N LYS A 48 7.29 -0.48 5.50
CA LYS A 48 8.13 -0.64 6.69
C LYS A 48 8.65 -2.06 6.77
N TYR A 49 9.90 -2.19 7.16
CA TYR A 49 10.49 -3.46 7.58
C TYR A 49 10.42 -3.53 9.11
N PHE A 50 10.01 -4.67 9.66
CA PHE A 50 9.85 -4.86 11.10
C PHE A 50 11.17 -4.69 11.87
N SER A 51 12.31 -4.75 11.20
CA SER A 51 13.62 -4.45 11.81
C SER A 51 13.75 -2.97 12.21
N THR A 52 13.02 -2.06 11.58
CA THR A 52 13.15 -0.61 11.83
C THR A 52 12.07 -0.06 12.75
N MET A 53 10.86 -0.64 12.82
CA MET A 53 9.78 -0.13 13.68
C MET A 53 8.79 -1.23 14.12
N ARG A 54 8.26 -1.08 15.35
CA ARG A 54 7.17 -1.93 15.92
C ARG A 54 5.80 -1.67 15.30
N THR A 55 5.61 -0.52 14.64
CA THR A 55 4.30 -0.11 14.12
C THR A 55 4.16 -0.45 12.63
N PRO A 56 3.04 -1.07 12.22
CA PRO A 56 2.79 -1.34 10.81
C PRO A 56 2.67 -0.05 9.99
N SER A 57 2.92 -0.12 8.69
CA SER A 57 2.58 0.98 7.76
C SER A 57 1.07 1.23 7.80
N THR A 58 0.67 2.50 7.78
CA THR A 58 -0.76 2.87 7.81
C THR A 58 -1.23 3.40 6.45
N VAL A 59 -2.54 3.46 6.28
CA VAL A 59 -3.19 4.11 5.12
C VAL A 59 -2.85 5.60 5.09
N GLU A 60 -2.77 6.24 6.25
CA GLU A 60 -2.42 7.66 6.38
C GLU A 60 -1.00 7.93 5.88
N ASP A 61 -0.03 7.07 6.21
CA ASP A 61 1.34 7.20 5.72
C ASP A 61 1.38 7.13 4.18
N ALA A 62 0.66 6.16 3.59
CA ALA A 62 0.58 6.00 2.14
C ALA A 62 -0.20 7.15 1.46
N LEU A 63 -1.25 7.67 2.09
CA LEU A 63 -2.02 8.81 1.62
C LEU A 63 -1.19 10.09 1.65
N ASN A 64 -0.41 10.32 2.71
CA ASN A 64 0.48 11.47 2.81
C ASN A 64 1.53 11.46 1.71
N VAL A 65 2.08 10.30 1.36
CA VAL A 65 2.96 10.15 0.20
C VAL A 65 2.24 10.52 -1.09
N ALA A 66 1.03 10.00 -1.31
CA ALA A 66 0.23 10.29 -2.51
C ALA A 66 -0.04 11.79 -2.69
N LEU A 67 -0.33 12.51 -1.60
CA LEU A 67 -0.59 13.95 -1.60
C LEU A 67 0.70 14.77 -1.73
N ALA A 68 1.77 14.38 -1.06
CA ALA A 68 3.06 15.05 -1.14
C ALA A 68 3.65 15.02 -2.55
N ASP A 69 3.48 13.90 -3.26
CA ASP A 69 3.94 13.73 -4.65
C ASP A 69 3.07 14.49 -5.66
N ASN A 70 1.90 14.99 -5.25
CA ASN A 70 0.92 15.63 -6.14
C ASN A 70 0.49 17.01 -5.61
N PRO A 71 1.35 18.05 -5.75
CA PRO A 71 1.02 19.39 -5.29
C PRO A 71 -0.25 19.94 -5.95
N GLY A 72 -1.12 20.54 -5.13
CA GLY A 72 -2.42 21.08 -5.57
C GLY A 72 -3.58 20.07 -5.54
N VAL A 73 -3.31 18.81 -5.18
CA VAL A 73 -4.34 17.83 -4.82
C VAL A 73 -4.70 18.02 -3.35
N VAL A 74 -6.00 18.19 -3.07
CA VAL A 74 -6.54 18.41 -1.71
C VAL A 74 -7.18 17.15 -1.14
N GLY A 75 -7.32 16.09 -1.94
CA GLY A 75 -7.88 14.82 -1.50
C GLY A 75 -7.87 13.76 -2.60
N ILE A 76 -8.35 12.57 -2.27
CA ILE A 76 -8.45 11.43 -3.19
C ILE A 76 -9.85 10.82 -3.11
N LYS A 77 -10.46 10.52 -4.25
CA LYS A 77 -11.75 9.84 -4.39
C LYS A 77 -11.56 8.43 -4.96
N ASP A 78 -12.56 7.56 -4.75
CA ASP A 78 -12.60 6.20 -5.27
C ASP A 78 -11.35 5.41 -4.86
N VAL A 79 -11.02 5.49 -3.57
CA VAL A 79 -9.75 5.01 -3.03
C VAL A 79 -9.73 3.50 -2.96
N GLU A 80 -8.76 2.90 -3.63
CA GLU A 80 -8.38 1.50 -3.51
C GLU A 80 -7.17 1.37 -2.59
N ILE A 81 -7.28 0.48 -1.60
CA ILE A 81 -6.24 0.26 -0.59
C ILE A 81 -5.76 -1.18 -0.69
N GLU A 82 -4.47 -1.34 -0.94
CA GLU A 82 -3.81 -2.64 -0.99
C GLU A 82 -2.88 -2.81 0.20
N PHE A 83 -3.04 -3.93 0.91
CA PHE A 83 -2.15 -4.32 1.99
C PHE A 83 -1.27 -5.47 1.50
N TYR A 84 0.05 -5.23 1.51
CA TYR A 84 1.04 -6.24 1.18
C TYR A 84 1.87 -6.56 2.41
N ARG A 85 1.86 -7.84 2.83
CA ARG A 85 2.63 -8.31 3.96
C ARG A 85 3.48 -9.50 3.54
N GLN A 86 4.79 -9.38 3.68
CA GLN A 86 5.70 -10.49 3.51
C GLN A 86 6.25 -10.89 4.88
N THR A 87 5.64 -11.92 5.47
CA THR A 87 5.93 -12.38 6.84
C THR A 87 7.40 -12.76 7.02
N PHE A 88 8.02 -13.39 6.02
CA PHE A 88 9.41 -13.83 6.07
C PHE A 88 10.42 -12.67 6.15
N LEU A 89 10.22 -11.65 5.31
CA LEU A 89 11.03 -10.43 5.34
C LEU A 89 10.51 -9.39 6.32
N GLN A 90 9.50 -9.77 7.13
CA GLN A 90 8.94 -8.89 8.13
C GLN A 90 8.51 -7.53 7.50
N TYR A 91 8.04 -7.58 6.26
CA TYR A 91 7.83 -6.41 5.41
C TYR A 91 6.34 -6.11 5.29
N TRP A 92 5.97 -4.86 5.51
CA TRP A 92 4.58 -4.38 5.52
C TRP A 92 4.46 -3.14 4.66
N CYS A 93 3.68 -3.23 3.59
CA CYS A 93 3.33 -2.10 2.75
C CYS A 93 1.84 -1.83 2.73
N VAL A 94 1.52 -0.55 2.65
CA VAL A 94 0.21 -0.07 2.28
C VAL A 94 0.36 0.75 1.01
N THR A 95 -0.47 0.45 0.03
CA THR A 95 -0.60 1.25 -1.19
C THR A 95 -2.00 1.83 -1.22
N VAL A 96 -2.09 3.12 -1.51
CA VAL A 96 -3.33 3.86 -1.67
C VAL A 96 -3.35 4.38 -3.10
N THR A 97 -4.40 4.07 -3.84
CA THR A 97 -4.60 4.56 -5.21
C THR A 97 -6.00 5.14 -5.34
N GLY A 98 -6.15 6.24 -6.09
CA GLY A 98 -7.47 6.78 -6.38
C GLY A 98 -7.41 7.97 -7.32
N LYS A 99 -8.52 8.69 -7.46
CA LYS A 99 -8.63 9.88 -8.30
C LYS A 99 -8.37 11.14 -7.50
N ALA A 100 -7.54 12.04 -8.00
CA ALA A 100 -7.24 13.29 -7.33
C ALA A 100 -8.48 14.17 -7.23
N VAL A 101 -8.58 14.89 -6.12
CA VAL A 101 -9.56 15.93 -5.88
C VAL A 101 -8.80 17.24 -5.74
N LYS A 102 -9.20 18.27 -6.49
CA LYS A 102 -8.61 19.61 -6.43
C LYS A 102 -9.64 20.60 -5.91
N ALA A 103 -9.17 21.62 -5.19
CA ALA A 103 -9.99 22.78 -4.88
C ALA A 103 -10.31 23.52 -6.20
N LYS A 104 -11.55 23.95 -6.36
CA LYS A 104 -11.99 24.75 -7.50
C LYS A 104 -11.44 26.16 -7.44
#